data_AF-A0A1E4JGZ7-F1
#
_entry.id   AF-A0A1E4JGZ7-F1
#
_cell.length_a   1.000
_cell.length_b   1.000
_cell.length_c   1.000
_cell.angle_alpha   90.00
_cell.angle_beta   90.00
_cell.angle_gamma   90.00
#
_symmetry.space_group_name_H-M   'P 1'
#
loop_
_entity.id
_entity.type
_entity.pdbx_description
1 polymer ?
#
loop_
_entity_poly.entity_id
_entity_poly.type
_entity_poly.pdbx_seq_one_letter_code
_entity_poly.pdbx_strand_id
1 'polypeptide(L)' 'MSHASILFLIQNAQNRDAGATQAKLDELIRALAEARNEFIGIEHLGERDLTGIRDALEREFGDTPHHEAIERLIGRR' A
#
# COMPACT_ATOMS: atom_id res chain seq x y z
N MET A 1 30.85 -7.56 -17.09
CA MET A 1 29.65 -7.24 -17.88
C MET A 1 28.44 -8.16 -17.63
N SER A 2 28.56 -9.36 -17.03
CA SER A 2 27.38 -10.24 -16.83
C SER A 2 26.45 -9.85 -15.66
N HIS A 3 26.94 -9.11 -14.65
CA HIS A 3 26.16 -8.85 -13.43
C HIS A 3 25.13 -7.71 -13.60
N ALA A 4 25.43 -6.70 -14.43
CA ALA A 4 24.52 -5.59 -14.69
C ALA A 4 23.26 -6.03 -15.44
N SER A 5 23.39 -6.96 -16.40
CA SER A 5 22.26 -7.50 -17.14
C SER A 5 21.33 -8.33 -16.26
N ILE A 6 21.89 -9.11 -15.33
CA ILE A 6 21.10 -9.89 -14.36
C ILE A 6 20.40 -8.95 -13.39
N LEU A 7 21.08 -7.92 -12.87
CA LEU A 7 20.46 -6.92 -12.00
C LEU A 7 19.28 -6.22 -12.70
N PHE A 8 19.42 -5.87 -13.97
CA PHE A 8 18.33 -5.30 -14.75
C PHE A 8 17.11 -6.22 -14.87
N LEU A 9 17.33 -7.51 -15.16
CA LEU A 9 16.24 -8.49 -15.24
C LEU A 9 15.54 -8.68 -13.89
N ILE A 10 16.30 -8.71 -12.80
CA ILE A 10 15.78 -8.81 -11.44
C ILE A 10 14.95 -7.57 -11.11
N GLN A 11 15.49 -6.37 -11.34
CA GLN A 11 14.78 -5.11 -11.09
C GLN A 11 13.52 -4.98 -11.95
N ASN A 12 13.54 -5.44 -13.21
CA ASN A 12 12.35 -5.44 -14.06
C ASN A 12 11.26 -6.38 -13.52
N ALA A 13 11.63 -7.59 -13.10
CA ALA A 13 10.70 -8.52 -12.48
C ALA A 13 10.12 -7.93 -11.17
N GLN A 14 10.97 -7.36 -10.31
CA GLN A 14 10.56 -6.70 -9.07
C GLN A 14 9.60 -5.53 -9.31
N ASN A 15 9.88 -4.66 -10.29
CA ASN A 15 9.00 -3.54 -10.63
C ASN A 15 7.62 -4.01 -11.14
N ARG A 16 7.59 -5.05 -11.97
CA ARG A 16 6.32 -5.63 -12.44
C ARG A 16 5.54 -6.27 -11.31
N ASP A 17 6.21 -7.02 -10.44
CA ASP A 17 5.56 -7.72 -9.33
C ASP A 17 5.06 -6.72 -8.27
N ALA A 18 5.76 -5.60 -8.06
CA ALA A 18 5.30 -4.49 -7.23
C ALA A 18 4.03 -3.84 -7.82
N GLY A 19 4.03 -3.53 -9.12
CA GLY A 19 2.84 -2.98 -9.80
C GLY A 19 1.63 -3.93 -9.77
N ALA A 20 1.86 -5.23 -9.94
CA ALA A 20 0.80 -6.23 -9.81
C ALA A 20 0.25 -6.33 -8.39
N THR A 21 1.09 -6.09 -7.38
CA THR A 21 0.66 -6.04 -5.97
C THR A 21 -0.18 -4.80 -5.71
N GLN A 22 0.24 -3.62 -6.19
CA GLN A 22 -0.51 -2.36 -6.10
C GLN A 22 -1.90 -2.50 -6.72
N ALA A 23 -1.99 -2.98 -7.96
CA ALA A 23 -3.27 -3.15 -8.65
C ALA A 23 -4.27 -4.07 -7.91
N LYS A 24 -3.77 -5.11 -7.23
CA LYS A 24 -4.61 -5.99 -6.41
C LYS A 24 -5.12 -5.29 -5.15
N LEU A 25 -4.28 -4.50 -4.49
CA LEU A 25 -4.66 -3.72 -3.32
C LEU A 25 -5.65 -2.63 -3.68
N ASP A 26 -5.46 -1.94 -4.80
CA ASP A 26 -6.39 -0.94 -5.32
C ASP A 26 -7.78 -1.54 -5.56
N GLU A 27 -7.84 -2.75 -6.15
CA GLU A 27 -9.10 -3.46 -6.34
C GLU A 27 -9.77 -3.83 -5.02
N LEU A 28 -8.99 -4.26 -4.01
CA LEU A 28 -9.53 -4.54 -2.67
C LEU A 28 -10.07 -3.28 -2.00
N ILE A 29 -9.35 -2.16 -2.06
CA ILE A 29 -9.79 -0.86 -1.52
C ILE A 29 -11.09 -0.43 -2.23
N ARG A 30 -11.11 -0.46 -3.56
CA ARG A 30 -12.28 -0.09 -4.37
C ARG A 30 -13.50 -0.97 -4.07
N ALA A 31 -13.30 -2.25 -3.77
CA ALA A 31 -14.37 -3.21 -3.50
C ALA A 31 -14.99 -3.09 -2.09
N LEU A 32 -14.26 -2.49 -1.14
CA LEU A 32 -14.69 -2.36 0.25
C LEU A 32 -15.43 -1.03 0.45
N ALA A 33 -16.72 -1.09 0.82
CA ALA A 33 -17.58 0.08 0.94
C ALA A 33 -17.09 1.15 1.94
N GLU A 34 -16.35 0.74 2.97
CA GLU A 34 -15.82 1.64 4.00
C GLU A 34 -14.33 1.93 3.85
N ALA A 35 -13.68 1.38 2.83
CA ALA A 35 -12.28 1.68 2.57
C ALA A 35 -12.14 3.08 1.96
N ARG A 36 -11.00 3.72 2.24
CA ARG A 36 -10.76 5.09 1.76
C ARG A 36 -10.13 5.03 0.36
N ASN A 37 -10.92 5.35 -0.66
CA ASN A 37 -10.47 5.35 -2.05
C ASN A 37 -9.29 6.32 -2.33
N GLU A 38 -9.04 7.28 -1.44
CA GLU A 38 -7.87 8.17 -1.51
C GLU A 38 -6.52 7.43 -1.41
N PHE A 39 -6.51 6.16 -0.97
CA PHE A 39 -5.31 5.33 -0.97
C PHE A 39 -4.97 4.68 -2.31
N ILE A 40 -5.88 4.72 -3.29
CA ILE A 40 -5.64 4.16 -4.61
C ILE A 40 -4.61 5.03 -5.34
N GLY A 41 -3.53 4.42 -5.82
CA GLY A 41 -2.49 5.11 -6.60
C GLY A 41 -1.57 6.03 -5.80
N ILE A 42 -1.48 5.88 -4.47
CA ILE A 42 -0.62 6.72 -3.62
C ILE A 42 0.86 6.60 -3.97
N GLU A 43 1.30 5.53 -4.61
CA GLU A 43 2.68 5.33 -5.06
C GLU A 43 3.17 6.36 -6.08
N HIS A 44 2.25 7.10 -6.71
CA HIS A 44 2.57 8.20 -7.62
C HIS A 44 2.81 9.52 -6.89
N LEU A 45 2.50 9.59 -5.59
CA LEU A 45 2.70 10.78 -4.77
C LEU A 45 4.16 10.97 -4.38
N GLY A 46 4.52 12.22 -4.10
CA GLY A 46 5.82 12.52 -3.55
C GLY A 46 5.95 12.06 -2.09
N GLU A 47 7.19 11.86 -1.65
CA GLU A 47 7.54 11.48 -0.27
C GLU A 47 6.85 12.33 0.80
N ARG A 48 6.74 13.64 0.58
CA ARG A 48 6.13 14.58 1.54
C ARG A 48 4.63 14.32 1.70
N ASP A 49 3.94 14.02 0.60
CA ASP A 49 2.50 13.77 0.61
C ASP A 49 2.21 12.39 1.21
N LEU A 50 3.00 11.38 0.84
CA LEU A 50 2.95 10.04 1.45
C LEU A 50 3.18 10.08 2.96
N THR A 51 4.18 10.83 3.41
CA THR A 51 4.44 11.03 4.84
C THR A 51 3.26 11.70 5.52
N GLY A 52 2.67 12.73 4.89
CA GLY A 52 1.48 13.40 5.43
C GLY A 52 0.28 12.48 5.61
N ILE A 53 0.03 11.58 4.65
CA ILE A 53 -1.02 10.56 4.71
C ILE A 53 -0.74 9.57 5.86
N ARG A 54 0.49 9.08 5.97
CA ARG A 54 0.89 8.17 7.06
C ARG A 54 0.72 8.82 8.43
N ASP A 55 1.20 10.05 8.60
CA ASP A 55 1.09 10.76 9.88
C ASP A 55 -0.38 11.07 10.23
N ALA A 56 -1.24 11.29 9.23
CA ALA A 56 -2.69 11.41 9.45
C ALA A 56 -3.31 10.10 9.94
N LEU A 57 -2.97 8.97 9.31
CA LEU A 57 -3.38 7.63 9.75
C LEU A 57 -2.91 7.33 11.18
N GLU A 58 -1.64 7.58 11.48
CA GLU A 58 -1.09 7.36 12.82
C GLU A 58 -1.77 8.24 13.87
N ARG A 59 -2.21 9.46 13.53
CA ARG A 59 -3.00 10.28 14.46
C ARG A 59 -4.43 9.77 14.64
N GLU A 60 -5.04 9.25 13.57
CA GLU A 60 -6.41 8.72 13.59
C GLU A 60 -6.50 7.39 14.37
N PHE A 61 -5.47 6.56 14.28
CA PHE A 61 -5.47 5.20 14.84
C PHE A 61 -4.40 4.95 15.92
N GLY A 62 -3.55 5.93 16.24
CA GLY A 62 -2.36 5.77 17.07
C GLY A 62 -2.58 5.32 18.52
N ASP A 63 -3.80 5.44 19.03
CA ASP A 63 -4.20 4.91 20.34
C ASP A 63 -4.76 3.47 20.27
N THR A 64 -4.87 2.85 19.08
CA THR A 64 -5.40 1.50 18.91
C THR A 64 -4.25 0.51 18.62
N PRO A 65 -4.03 -0.52 19.46
CA PRO A 65 -3.02 -1.54 19.19
C PRO A 65 -3.25 -2.20 17.82
N HIS A 66 -2.21 -2.29 16.98
CA HIS A 66 -2.30 -2.77 15.59
C HIS A 66 -2.95 -4.16 15.41
N HIS A 67 -3.00 -4.99 16.45
CA HIS A 67 -3.68 -6.29 16.41
C HIS A 67 -5.21 -6.17 16.44
N GLU A 68 -5.77 -5.16 17.13
CA GLU A 68 -7.22 -4.91 17.18
C GLU A 68 -7.76 -4.30 15.88
N ALA A 69 -6.95 -3.54 15.14
CA ALA A 69 -7.38 -2.91 13.89
C ALA A 69 -7.75 -3.96 12.83
N ILE A 70 -6.95 -5.04 12.71
CA ILE A 70 -7.21 -6.15 11.79
C ILE A 70 -8.45 -6.94 12.23
N GLU A 71 -8.61 -7.22 13.53
CA GLU A 71 -9.80 -7.89 14.05
C GLU A 71 -11.07 -7.08 13.84
N ARG A 72 -11.02 -5.75 13.99
CA ARG A 72 -12.14 -4.86 13.68
C ARG A 72 -12.48 -4.85 12.19
N LEU A 73 -11.48 -4.90 11.31
CA LEU A 73 -11.71 -4.96 9.85
C LEU A 73 -12.31 -6.30 9.41
N ILE A 74 -11.93 -7.40 10.05
CA ILE A 74 -12.44 -8.75 9.75
C ILE A 74 -13.81 -8.99 10.41
N GLY A 75 -14.07 -8.40 11.58
CA GLY A 75 -15.28 -8.59 12.37
C GLY A 75 -16.52 -7.82 11.91
N ARG A 76 -16.40 -6.92 10.92
CA ARG A 76 -17.54 -6.14 10.36
C ARG A 76 -18.32 -6.89 9.27
N ARG A 77 -18.12 -8.20 9.12
CA ARG A 77 -18.79 -9.03 8.11
C ARG A 77 -20.08 -9.65 8.61
#